data_AF-A0A9N9IW85-F1
#
_entry.id   AF-A0A9N9IW85-F1
#
_cell.length_a   1.000
_cell.length_b   1.000
_cell.length_c   1.000
_cell.angle_alpha   90.00
_cell.angle_beta   90.00
_cell.angle_gamma   90.00
#
_symmetry.space_group_name_H-M   'P 1'
#
loop_
_entity.id
_entity.type
_entity.pdbx_description
1 polymer ?
#
loop_
_entity_poly.entity_id
_entity_poly.type
_entity_poly.pdbx_seq_one_letter_code
_entity_poly.pdbx_strand_id
1 'polypeptide(L)'
;KFRLDVKYQGLIEEITTKEELENQLCCFIHSIKKQDGTEYHASSVNNCLYTLNRHLNEKSTLPKLINILDKKVYYKLWQVFNGKVKNLANQGLAEHTGSIGFTEEEILHIMNHPIMTGDTPTGLLYWVFFFNAILLGLRGGEHFNLQYN
;
A
#
# COMPACT_ATOMS: atom_id res chain seq x y z
N LYS A 1 -7.62 -16.81 -6.11
CA LYS A 1 -8.98 -16.42 -6.55
C LYS A 1 -8.94 -15.91 -7.99
N PHE A 2 -8.36 -14.74 -8.29
CA PHE A 2 -8.27 -14.19 -9.65
C PHE A 2 -7.90 -15.19 -10.77
N ARG A 3 -6.74 -15.86 -10.67
CA ARG A 3 -6.28 -16.81 -11.72
C ARG A 3 -7.31 -17.91 -12.02
N LEU A 4 -8.01 -18.42 -11.00
CA LEU A 4 -9.07 -19.41 -11.16
C LEU A 4 -10.30 -18.81 -11.84
N ASP A 5 -10.67 -17.58 -11.44
CA ASP A 5 -11.85 -16.88 -11.98
C ASP A 5 -11.70 -16.61 -13.49
N VAL A 6 -10.49 -16.28 -13.95
CA VAL A 6 -10.17 -16.06 -15.37
C VAL A 6 -9.62 -17.32 -16.07
N LYS A 7 -9.66 -18.48 -15.42
CA LYS A 7 -9.23 -19.79 -15.94
C LYS A 7 -7.77 -19.86 -16.39
N TYR A 8 -6.88 -19.08 -15.78
CA TYR A 8 -5.44 -19.24 -15.97
C TYR A 8 -4.93 -20.48 -15.23
N GLN A 9 -4.11 -21.26 -15.92
CA GLN A 9 -3.45 -22.44 -15.35
C GLN A 9 -2.11 -22.06 -14.70
N GLY A 10 -1.68 -22.86 -13.73
CA GLY A 10 -0.39 -22.73 -13.07
C GLY A 10 -0.20 -21.44 -12.26
N LEU A 11 1.03 -21.26 -11.78
CA LEU A 11 1.48 -20.07 -11.06
C LEU A 11 1.94 -18.98 -12.04
N ILE A 12 2.01 -17.72 -11.61
CA ILE A 12 2.46 -16.61 -12.48
C ILE A 12 3.97 -16.69 -12.74
N GLU A 13 4.68 -17.28 -11.79
CA GLU A 13 6.12 -17.50 -11.77
C GLU A 13 6.57 -18.48 -12.86
N GLU A 14 5.69 -19.43 -13.22
CA GLU A 14 5.93 -20.52 -14.18
C GLU A 14 5.73 -20.08 -15.65
N ILE A 15 5.27 -18.84 -15.87
CA ILE A 15 5.06 -18.33 -17.22
C ILE A 15 6.42 -18.19 -17.92
N THR A 16 6.53 -18.83 -19.09
CA THR A 16 7.80 -18.94 -19.83
C THR A 16 7.98 -17.87 -20.91
N THR A 17 6.96 -17.06 -21.19
CA THR A 17 7.03 -16.01 -22.21
C THR A 17 6.68 -14.65 -21.63
N LYS A 18 7.43 -13.64 -22.06
CA LYS A 18 7.19 -12.24 -21.66
C LYS A 18 5.82 -11.74 -22.13
N GLU A 19 5.38 -12.15 -23.31
CA GLU A 19 4.08 -11.73 -23.85
C GLU A 19 2.91 -12.29 -23.02
N GLU A 20 2.95 -13.56 -22.65
CA GLU A 20 1.91 -14.15 -21.80
C GLU A 20 1.90 -13.50 -20.42
N LEU A 21 3.09 -13.28 -19.84
CA LEU A 21 3.22 -12.60 -18.56
C LEU A 21 2.61 -11.20 -18.62
N GLU A 22 2.93 -10.42 -19.65
CA GLU A 22 2.39 -9.07 -19.85
C GLU A 22 0.86 -9.07 -20.01
N ASN A 23 0.31 -10.02 -20.76
CA ASN A 23 -1.15 -10.14 -20.96
C ASN A 23 -1.87 -10.49 -19.64
N GLN A 24 -1.36 -11.46 -18.88
CA GLN A 24 -1.97 -11.84 -17.60
C GLN A 24 -1.88 -10.71 -16.57
N LEU A 25 -0.77 -9.96 -16.55
CA LEU A 25 -0.63 -8.77 -15.70
C LEU A 25 -1.60 -7.66 -16.11
N CYS A 26 -1.82 -7.42 -17.41
CA CYS A 26 -2.84 -6.49 -17.90
C CYS A 26 -4.23 -6.86 -17.37
N CYS A 27 -4.64 -8.13 -17.53
CA CYS A 27 -5.94 -8.60 -17.05
C CYS A 27 -6.08 -8.45 -15.53
N PHE A 28 -5.01 -8.73 -14.78
CA PHE A 28 -5.02 -8.54 -13.34
C PHE A 28 -5.17 -7.07 -12.94
N ILE A 29 -4.34 -6.17 -13.48
CA ILE A 29 -4.39 -4.73 -13.15
C ILE A 29 -5.73 -4.11 -13.55
N HIS A 30 -6.32 -4.54 -14.67
CA HIS A 30 -7.64 -4.06 -15.08
C HIS A 30 -8.73 -4.46 -14.08
N SER A 31 -8.68 -5.70 -13.60
CA SER A 31 -9.73 -6.31 -12.76
C SER A 31 -9.53 -6.13 -11.24
N ILE A 32 -8.37 -5.64 -10.80
CA ILE A 32 -8.05 -5.56 -9.37
C ILE A 32 -9.05 -4.66 -8.63
N LYS A 33 -9.68 -5.24 -7.60
CA LYS A 33 -10.64 -4.61 -6.70
C LYS A 33 -10.54 -5.25 -5.31
N LYS A 34 -11.07 -4.56 -4.31
CA LYS A 34 -11.19 -5.10 -2.95
C LYS A 34 -12.16 -6.29 -2.93
N GLN A 35 -12.13 -7.04 -1.83
CA GLN A 35 -13.02 -8.20 -1.63
C GLN A 35 -14.50 -7.81 -1.65
N ASP A 36 -14.83 -6.59 -1.23
CA ASP A 36 -16.18 -6.01 -1.27
C ASP A 36 -16.59 -5.49 -2.66
N GLY A 37 -15.71 -5.59 -3.66
CA GLY A 37 -15.95 -5.11 -5.02
C GLY A 37 -15.68 -3.62 -5.22
N THR A 38 -15.28 -2.88 -4.18
CA THR A 38 -14.91 -1.47 -4.30
C THR A 38 -13.51 -1.28 -4.89
N GLU A 39 -13.28 -0.12 -5.47
CA GLU A 39 -11.99 0.24 -6.05
C GLU A 39 -10.93 0.53 -4.97
N TYR A 40 -9.68 0.21 -5.28
CA TYR A 40 -8.53 0.60 -4.48
C TYR A 40 -8.14 2.06 -4.75
N HIS A 41 -7.49 2.70 -3.78
CA HIS A 41 -6.81 3.96 -4.03
C HIS A 41 -5.63 3.77 -5.00
N ALA A 42 -5.34 4.77 -5.84
CA ALA A 42 -4.29 4.72 -6.86
C ALA A 42 -2.91 4.35 -6.27
N SER A 43 -2.59 4.83 -5.07
CA SER A 43 -1.34 4.47 -4.37
C SER A 43 -1.22 2.97 -4.07
N SER A 44 -2.33 2.29 -3.77
CA SER A 44 -2.34 0.85 -3.53
C SER A 44 -2.09 0.08 -4.83
N VAL A 45 -2.67 0.55 -5.94
CA VAL A 45 -2.42 -0.04 -7.27
C VAL A 45 -0.96 0.18 -7.69
N ASN A 46 -0.39 1.37 -7.43
CA ASN A 46 1.03 1.64 -7.65
C ASN A 46 1.92 0.68 -6.84
N ASN A 47 1.68 0.56 -5.53
CA ASN A 47 2.43 -0.33 -4.65
C ASN A 47 2.31 -1.81 -5.06
N CYS A 48 1.14 -2.21 -5.57
CA CYS A 48 0.94 -3.53 -6.13
C CYS A 48 1.90 -3.80 -7.30
N LEU A 49 2.07 -2.86 -8.24
CA LEU A 49 2.99 -3.02 -9.36
C LEU A 49 4.44 -3.23 -8.91
N TYR A 50 4.91 -2.46 -7.92
CA TYR A 50 6.26 -2.65 -7.35
C TYR A 50 6.41 -3.99 -6.64
N THR A 51 5.37 -4.42 -5.91
CA THR A 51 5.36 -5.71 -5.21
C THR A 51 5.42 -6.87 -6.21
N LEU A 52 4.64 -6.79 -7.30
CA LEU A 52 4.68 -7.77 -8.39
C LEU A 52 6.06 -7.80 -9.06
N ASN A 53 6.65 -6.64 -9.34
CA ASN A 53 7.99 -6.57 -9.92
C ASN A 53 9.01 -7.27 -9.03
N ARG A 54 9.00 -6.98 -7.73
CA ARG A 54 9.89 -7.63 -6.76
C ARG A 54 9.68 -9.14 -6.73
N HIS A 55 8.43 -9.58 -6.59
CA HIS A 55 8.06 -10.99 -6.49
C HIS A 55 8.52 -11.79 -7.74
N LEU A 56 8.28 -11.24 -8.93
CA LEU A 56 8.68 -11.87 -10.19
C LEU A 56 10.21 -11.99 -10.32
N ASN A 57 10.97 -10.99 -9.86
CA ASN A 57 12.43 -11.07 -9.84
C ASN A 57 12.96 -12.10 -8.83
N GLU A 58 12.23 -12.36 -7.75
CA GLU A 58 12.64 -13.34 -6.73
C GLU A 58 12.26 -14.78 -7.11
N LYS A 59 11.17 -14.99 -7.87
CA LYS A 59 10.54 -16.31 -8.00
C LYS A 59 10.29 -16.80 -9.43
N SER A 60 10.35 -15.94 -10.45
CA SER A 60 10.01 -16.37 -11.81
C SER A 60 11.04 -17.31 -12.42
N THR A 61 10.56 -18.24 -13.26
CA THR A 61 11.39 -19.16 -14.04
C THR A 61 11.98 -18.54 -15.30
N LEU A 62 11.61 -17.30 -15.65
CA LEU A 62 12.17 -16.62 -16.82
C LEU A 62 13.67 -16.37 -16.65
N PRO A 63 14.50 -16.64 -17.67
CA PRO A 63 15.96 -16.64 -17.58
C PRO A 63 16.60 -15.24 -17.46
N LYS A 64 15.82 -14.16 -17.46
CA LYS A 64 16.30 -12.77 -17.41
C LYS A 64 15.63 -12.02 -16.27
N LEU A 65 16.33 -11.03 -15.73
CA LEU A 65 15.77 -10.06 -14.79
C LEU A 65 14.48 -9.47 -15.39
N ILE A 66 13.36 -9.69 -14.71
CA ILE A 66 12.06 -9.21 -15.15
C ILE A 66 11.89 -7.80 -14.62
N ASN A 67 12.05 -6.79 -15.48
CA ASN A 67 11.74 -5.42 -15.09
C ASN A 67 10.39 -4.98 -15.67
N ILE A 68 9.29 -5.31 -15.00
CA ILE A 68 7.94 -4.86 -15.44
C ILE A 68 7.75 -3.34 -15.31
N LEU A 69 8.67 -2.66 -14.63
CA LEU A 69 8.69 -1.20 -14.51
C LEU A 69 9.31 -0.52 -15.74
N ASP A 70 9.97 -1.26 -16.62
CA ASP A 70 10.43 -0.74 -17.91
C ASP A 70 9.24 -0.53 -18.85
N LYS A 71 8.83 0.73 -18.98
CA LYS A 71 7.70 1.17 -19.82
C LYS A 71 7.87 0.88 -21.30
N LYS A 72 9.12 0.80 -21.79
CA LYS A 72 9.41 0.50 -23.20
C LYS A 72 9.24 -0.98 -23.46
N VAL A 73 9.68 -1.81 -22.52
CA VAL A 73 9.56 -3.27 -22.63
C VAL A 73 8.12 -3.72 -22.38
N TYR A 74 7.47 -3.24 -21.31
CA TYR A 74 6.10 -3.64 -20.93
C TYR A 74 5.06 -2.57 -21.28
N TYR A 75 5.07 -2.15 -22.55
CA TYR A 75 4.24 -1.04 -23.02
C TYR A 75 2.73 -1.28 -22.83
N LYS A 76 2.24 -2.50 -23.11
CA LYS A 76 0.81 -2.82 -22.97
C LYS A 76 0.38 -2.75 -21.51
N LEU A 77 1.20 -3.31 -20.61
CA LEU A 77 0.95 -3.23 -19.16
C LEU A 77 0.85 -1.78 -18.70
N TRP A 78 1.77 -0.92 -19.14
CA TRP A 78 1.76 0.49 -18.75
C TRP A 78 0.59 1.28 -19.35
N GLN A 79 0.10 0.94 -20.54
CA GLN A 79 -1.14 1.53 -21.07
C GLN A 79 -2.34 1.19 -20.17
N VAL A 80 -2.51 -0.09 -19.82
CA VAL A 80 -3.63 -0.54 -18.96
C VAL A 80 -3.51 0.07 -17.56
N PHE A 81 -2.31 0.06 -17.00
CA PHE A 81 -2.04 0.62 -15.68
C PHE A 81 -2.33 2.13 -15.63
N ASN A 82 -1.80 2.91 -16.58
CA ASN A 82 -2.07 4.35 -16.64
C ASN A 82 -3.55 4.64 -16.83
N GLY A 83 -4.25 3.84 -17.66
CA GLY A 83 -5.69 3.91 -17.82
C GLY A 83 -6.45 3.67 -16.52
N LYS A 84 -6.05 2.64 -15.75
CA LYS A 84 -6.63 2.32 -14.43
C LYS A 84 -6.39 3.47 -13.45
N VAL A 85 -5.16 3.95 -13.31
CA VAL A 85 -4.82 5.06 -12.39
C VAL A 85 -5.58 6.35 -12.76
N LYS A 86 -5.69 6.67 -14.05
CA LYS A 86 -6.49 7.83 -14.50
C LYS A 86 -7.97 7.67 -14.19
N ASN A 87 -8.52 6.47 -14.37
CA ASN A 87 -9.90 6.17 -14.02
C ASN A 87 -10.15 6.33 -12.52
N LEU A 88 -9.23 5.83 -11.67
CA LEU A 88 -9.30 6.03 -10.22
C LEU A 88 -9.22 7.50 -9.82
N ALA A 89 -8.34 8.28 -10.47
CA ALA A 89 -8.25 9.72 -10.23
C ALA A 89 -9.56 10.45 -10.55
N ASN A 90 -10.20 10.11 -11.67
CA ASN A 90 -11.51 10.67 -12.04
C ASN A 90 -12.62 10.30 -11.04
N GLN A 91 -12.46 9.23 -10.26
CA GLN A 91 -13.37 8.85 -9.18
C GLN A 91 -13.01 9.49 -7.82
N GLY A 92 -12.01 10.37 -7.76
CA GLY A 92 -11.50 10.94 -6.51
C GLY A 92 -10.58 9.99 -5.72
N LEU A 93 -10.26 8.81 -6.25
CA LEU A 93 -9.44 7.78 -5.59
C LEU A 93 -7.95 7.91 -5.89
N ALA A 94 -7.50 9.12 -6.21
CA ALA A 94 -6.08 9.45 -6.37
C ALA A 94 -5.69 10.75 -5.65
N GLU A 95 -6.62 11.40 -4.95
CA GLU A 95 -6.32 12.62 -4.21
C GLU A 95 -5.39 12.30 -3.05
N HIS A 96 -4.25 12.99 -3.01
CA HIS A 96 -3.45 13.08 -1.80
C HIS A 96 -4.00 14.22 -0.96
N THR A 97 -5.03 13.94 -0.17
CA THR A 97 -5.23 14.71 1.05
C THR A 97 -4.10 14.31 2.00
N GLY A 98 -3.24 15.28 2.34
CA GLY A 98 -2.26 15.09 3.40
C GLY A 98 -2.97 14.67 4.69
N SER A 99 -2.21 14.13 5.65
CA SER A 99 -2.77 13.88 6.97
C SER A 99 -3.26 15.20 7.57
N ILE A 100 -4.56 15.27 7.90
CA ILE A 100 -5.11 16.36 8.68
C ILE A 100 -4.59 16.16 10.11
N GLY A 101 -3.86 17.14 10.63
CA GLY A 101 -3.40 17.12 12.01
C GLY A 101 -4.58 17.28 12.98
N PHE A 102 -4.42 16.79 14.20
CA PHE A 102 -5.43 17.02 15.24
C PHE A 102 -5.54 18.52 15.55
N THR A 103 -6.78 18.96 15.76
CA THR A 103 -7.10 20.26 16.35
C THR A 103 -6.80 20.26 17.86
N GLU A 104 -6.69 21.45 18.45
CA GLU A 104 -6.49 21.59 19.90
C GLU A 104 -7.63 20.92 20.70
N GLU A 105 -8.86 21.05 20.24
CA GLU A 105 -10.04 20.43 20.85
C GLU A 105 -9.97 18.90 20.83
N GLU A 106 -9.56 18.30 19.71
CA GLU A 106 -9.36 16.85 19.58
C GLU A 106 -8.22 16.36 20.48
N ILE A 107 -7.12 17.12 20.56
CA ILE A 107 -6.01 16.81 21.46
C ILE A 107 -6.54 16.81 22.91
N LEU A 108 -7.22 17.86 23.34
CA LEU A 108 -7.80 17.95 24.68
C LEU A 108 -8.80 16.81 24.96
N HIS A 109 -9.60 16.44 23.96
CA HIS A 109 -10.53 15.31 24.08
C HIS A 109 -9.79 13.98 24.32
N ILE A 110 -8.73 13.71 23.56
CA ILE A 110 -7.89 12.52 23.73
C ILE A 110 -7.23 12.53 25.12
N MET A 111 -6.68 13.67 25.53
CA MET A 111 -5.98 13.83 26.82
C MET A 111 -6.89 13.59 28.02
N ASN A 112 -8.18 13.94 27.92
CA ASN A 112 -9.17 13.75 28.98
C ASN A 112 -9.83 12.36 28.98
N HIS A 113 -9.44 11.46 28.07
CA HIS A 113 -10.02 10.12 28.00
C HIS A 113 -9.68 9.29 29.26
N PRO A 114 -10.61 8.50 29.84
CA PRO A 114 -10.36 7.76 31.10
C PRO A 114 -9.18 6.76 31.06
N ILE A 115 -8.78 6.32 29.87
CA ILE A 115 -7.62 5.44 29.68
C ILE A 115 -6.29 6.20 29.73
N MET A 116 -6.31 7.51 29.49
CA MET A 116 -5.18 8.44 29.57
C MET A 116 -4.94 8.93 31.01
N THR A 117 -5.27 8.13 32.03
CA THR A 117 -5.12 8.55 33.43
C THR A 117 -3.68 8.39 33.92
N GLY A 118 -3.16 9.41 34.62
CA GLY A 118 -1.85 9.33 35.28
C GLY A 118 -1.82 8.39 36.49
N ASP A 119 -2.99 7.94 36.95
CA ASP A 119 -3.15 7.11 38.15
C ASP A 119 -2.76 5.65 37.95
N THR A 120 -2.53 5.23 36.69
CA THR A 120 -2.08 3.87 36.36
C THR A 120 -0.79 3.91 35.55
N PRO A 121 0.12 2.93 35.72
CA PRO A 121 1.34 2.86 34.90
C PRO A 121 1.04 2.82 33.40
N THR A 122 -0.04 2.15 33.00
CA THR A 122 -0.47 2.04 31.60
C THR A 122 -1.00 3.37 31.06
N GLY A 123 -1.84 4.08 31.82
CA GLY A 123 -2.35 5.37 31.40
C GLY A 123 -1.25 6.44 31.31
N LEU A 124 -0.28 6.42 32.23
CA LEU A 124 0.92 7.25 32.15
C LEU A 124 1.75 6.94 30.90
N LEU A 125 1.91 5.66 30.54
CA LEU A 125 2.62 5.26 29.33
C LEU A 125 1.94 5.80 28.06
N TYR A 126 0.61 5.73 27.97
CA TYR A 126 -0.14 6.29 26.85
C TYR A 126 -0.01 7.81 26.77
N TRP A 127 -0.02 8.48 27.92
CA TRP A 127 0.25 9.91 28.04
C TRP A 127 1.60 10.27 27.44
N VAL A 128 2.67 9.65 27.93
CA VAL A 128 4.04 9.92 27.46
C VAL A 128 4.18 9.61 25.98
N PHE A 129 3.63 8.49 25.51
CA PHE A 129 3.65 8.11 24.10
C PHE A 129 2.96 9.17 23.22
N PHE A 130 1.76 9.62 23.61
CA PHE A 130 1.00 10.60 22.84
C PHE A 130 1.66 12.00 22.88
N PHE A 131 2.15 12.44 24.03
CA PHE A 131 2.90 13.70 24.15
C PHE A 131 4.15 13.71 23.29
N ASN A 132 4.94 12.63 23.32
CA ASN A 132 6.12 12.51 22.47
C ASN A 132 5.74 12.54 20.98
N ALA A 133 4.62 11.93 20.58
CA ALA A 133 4.17 11.96 19.21
C ALA A 133 3.78 13.39 18.75
N ILE A 134 3.10 14.16 19.60
CA ILE A 134 2.68 15.53 19.27
C ILE A 134 3.86 16.51 19.29
N LEU A 135 4.67 16.49 20.35
CA LEU A 135 5.72 17.50 20.56
C LEU A 135 6.97 17.26 19.70
N LEU A 136 7.33 15.99 19.48
CA LEU A 136 8.55 15.62 18.78
C LEU A 136 8.28 15.09 17.36
N GLY A 137 7.00 14.87 17.00
CA GLY A 137 6.64 14.30 15.71
C GLY A 137 7.09 12.84 15.53
N LEU A 138 7.31 12.11 16.63
CA LEU A 138 7.81 10.73 16.56
C LEU A 138 6.78 9.80 15.93
N ARG A 139 7.20 9.08 14.89
CA ARG A 139 6.45 7.98 14.28
C ARG A 139 6.36 6.82 15.25
N GLY A 140 5.32 6.01 15.14
CA GLY A 140 5.05 4.91 16.07
C GLY A 140 6.26 4.00 16.37
N GLY A 141 7.10 3.70 15.37
CA GLY A 141 8.31 2.89 15.55
C GLY A 141 9.48 3.62 16.22
N GLU A 142 9.54 4.96 16.16
CA GLU A 142 10.65 5.76 16.69
C GLU A 142 10.59 5.88 18.22
N HIS A 143 9.40 5.74 18.82
CA HIS A 143 9.22 5.73 20.28
C HIS A 143 10.04 4.64 20.97
N PHE A 144 10.25 3.50 20.30
CA PHE A 144 11.03 2.38 20.85
C PHE A 144 12.54 2.63 20.87
N ASN A 145 13.01 3.68 20.20
CA ASN A 145 14.41 4.07 20.16
C ASN A 145 14.77 5.13 21.22
N LEU A 146 13.81 5.57 22.03
CA LEU A 146 14.07 6.52 23.12
C LEU A 146 14.91 5.85 24.22
N GLN A 147 15.99 6.51 24.60
CA GLN A 147 16.91 6.04 25.64
C GLN A 147 17.01 7.06 26.76
N TYR A 148 17.13 6.56 27.99
CA TYR A 148 17.51 7.38 29.13
C TYR A 148 19.04 7.46 29.18
N ASN A 149 19.57 8.68 29.28
CA ASN A 149 21.00 8.94 29.46
C ASN A 149 21.34 9.00 30.95
#